data_AF-A0A1G6QV65-F1
#
_entry.id   AF-A0A1G6QV65-F1
#
_cell.length_a   1.000
_cell.length_b   1.000
_cell.length_c   1.000
_cell.angle_alpha   90.00
_cell.angle_beta   90.00
_cell.angle_gamma   90.00
#
_symmetry.space_group_name_H-M   'P 1'
#
loop_
_entity.id
_entity.type
_entity.pdbx_description
1 polymer ?
#
loop_
_entity_poly.entity_id
_entity_poly.type
_entity_poly.pdbx_seq_one_letter_code
_entity_poly.pdbx_strand_id
1 'polypeptide(L)'
;MLEKHLTHRSLLVFLIALIAVVAFLPATSYAESGTIDVSTSLNVRAEPADDAEVIGKLQGGQAVEIKKVSHDWGKIDYYGQEGYISMVFVSGIPDTGAAEADVEQIAQPADTTEGYVQVATSLNVRSTPDMSADVVDSLYNGDAVSILSIENNWARIEHNGIIGYVSMDYITTTESQASYSLSPLKGKTIVIDAGHGGKDSGAIGDYFYEKSVVLSIALKAQAQLENLGANVIMTRDDDTFVALETRAAMSNAANASMFVSIHLNATSEEFVNGTEVYYYPDGDTSVKLASTVQENLSSQLGSVDRGTQAADFSVLRNTNSPAVLAEIGYITNSAEAANLATDSYQEQAASGIVKGLEKYYQ
;
A
#
# COMPACT_ATOMS: atom_id res chain seq x y z
N MET A 1 25.34 77.69 -58.81
CA MET A 1 24.93 77.60 -57.39
C MET A 1 23.66 76.77 -57.35
N LEU A 2 23.68 75.67 -56.58
CA LEU A 2 22.57 74.88 -55.99
C LEU A 2 21.44 74.43 -56.94
N GLU A 3 20.90 73.22 -56.95
CA GLU A 3 20.66 72.23 -55.88
C GLU A 3 20.04 70.96 -56.53
N LYS A 4 20.06 69.82 -55.81
CA LYS A 4 19.07 68.70 -55.84
C LYS A 4 19.01 67.81 -57.10
N HIS A 5 18.70 66.50 -57.08
CA HIS A 5 18.18 65.56 -56.08
C HIS A 5 18.52 64.10 -56.51
N LEU A 6 18.79 63.25 -55.52
CA LEU A 6 18.53 61.80 -55.38
C LEU A 6 17.84 61.01 -56.53
N THR A 7 18.32 59.79 -56.85
CA THR A 7 17.69 58.51 -56.42
C THR A 7 18.34 57.24 -57.05
N HIS A 8 18.61 56.26 -56.16
CA HIS A 8 18.60 54.78 -56.25
C HIS A 8 18.81 53.96 -57.54
N ARG A 9 19.68 52.93 -57.41
CA ARG A 9 19.46 51.45 -57.61
C ARG A 9 20.83 50.74 -57.72
N SER A 10 21.35 50.03 -56.71
CA SER A 10 21.14 48.60 -56.35
C SER A 10 21.29 47.64 -57.55
N LEU A 11 21.97 46.48 -57.55
CA LEU A 11 22.83 45.69 -56.66
C LEU A 11 23.18 44.42 -57.49
N LEU A 12 24.38 43.83 -57.44
CA LEU A 12 24.59 42.46 -57.95
C LEU A 12 25.71 41.69 -57.22
N VAL A 13 25.38 40.42 -56.90
CA VAL A 13 26.18 39.22 -56.59
C VAL A 13 26.82 39.08 -55.20
N PHE A 14 26.40 38.06 -54.45
CA PHE A 14 27.19 36.91 -53.93
C PHE A 14 26.24 36.06 -53.05
N LEU A 15 25.76 34.90 -53.52
CA LEU A 15 26.32 33.53 -53.44
C LEU A 15 26.18 32.86 -52.05
N ILE A 16 25.10 32.06 -51.94
CA ILE A 16 24.96 30.72 -51.31
C ILE A 16 25.56 30.52 -49.90
N ALA A 17 24.69 30.56 -48.89
CA ALA A 17 24.77 29.72 -47.69
C ALA A 17 23.40 29.06 -47.48
N LEU A 18 23.34 27.74 -47.67
CA LEU A 18 22.17 26.91 -47.43
C LEU A 18 22.03 26.69 -45.92
N ILE A 19 21.25 27.53 -45.24
CA ILE A 19 20.77 27.29 -43.89
C ILE A 19 19.40 26.61 -44.02
N ALA A 20 19.33 25.33 -43.61
CA ALA A 20 18.06 24.65 -43.42
C ALA A 20 17.31 25.33 -42.26
N VAL A 21 16.35 26.18 -42.58
CA VAL A 21 15.35 26.66 -41.63
C VAL A 21 14.39 25.49 -41.42
N VAL A 22 14.60 24.71 -40.36
CA VAL A 22 13.57 23.84 -39.81
C VAL A 22 12.54 24.77 -39.18
N ALA A 23 11.45 25.03 -39.90
CA ALA A 23 10.29 25.68 -39.33
C ALA A 23 9.70 24.74 -38.27
N PHE A 24 9.92 25.05 -36.99
CA PHE A 24 9.12 24.49 -35.91
C PHE A 24 7.70 25.06 -36.06
N LEU A 25 6.83 24.31 -36.71
CA LEU A 25 5.40 24.50 -36.53
C LEU A 25 5.07 23.95 -35.13
N PRO A 26 4.41 24.72 -34.24
CA PRO A 26 3.88 24.13 -33.02
C PRO A 26 2.92 23.01 -33.43
N ALA A 27 3.14 21.81 -32.93
CA ALA A 27 2.14 20.75 -33.03
C ALA A 27 0.89 21.25 -32.30
N THR A 28 -0.12 21.66 -33.05
CA THR A 28 -1.45 21.90 -32.50
C THR A 28 -1.98 20.54 -32.06
N SER A 29 -1.97 20.27 -30.76
CA SER A 29 -2.75 19.18 -30.18
C SER A 29 -4.20 19.44 -30.54
N TYR A 30 -4.78 18.60 -31.38
CA TYR A 30 -6.22 18.64 -31.61
C TYR A 30 -6.88 18.29 -30.28
N ALA A 31 -7.69 19.20 -29.75
CA ALA A 31 -8.53 18.90 -28.62
C ALA A 31 -9.63 17.93 -29.09
N GLU A 32 -9.84 16.86 -28.32
CA GLU A 32 -10.90 15.90 -28.61
C GLU A 32 -12.22 16.44 -28.06
N SER A 33 -13.26 16.49 -28.90
CA SER A 33 -14.59 16.94 -28.49
C SER A 33 -15.48 15.74 -28.12
N GLY A 34 -15.99 15.69 -26.89
CA GLY A 34 -16.97 14.70 -26.44
C GLY A 34 -18.34 15.31 -26.12
N THR A 35 -19.34 14.47 -25.86
CA THR A 35 -20.69 14.86 -25.44
C THR A 35 -20.99 14.29 -24.06
N ILE A 36 -21.53 15.10 -23.15
CA ILE A 36 -21.91 14.66 -21.80
C ILE A 36 -23.14 13.73 -21.87
N ASP A 37 -22.95 12.45 -21.54
CA ASP A 37 -23.96 11.39 -21.61
C ASP A 37 -24.57 11.09 -20.24
N VAL A 38 -25.31 12.07 -19.70
CA VAL A 38 -26.15 11.91 -18.51
C VAL A 38 -27.50 12.59 -18.71
N SER A 39 -28.54 12.13 -18.00
CA SER A 39 -29.90 12.68 -18.11
C SER A 39 -30.10 14.06 -17.45
N THR A 40 -29.15 14.51 -16.64
CA THR A 40 -29.23 15.77 -15.89
C THR A 40 -27.95 16.59 -16.00
N SER A 41 -26.98 16.39 -15.12
CA SER A 41 -25.74 17.15 -15.10
C SER A 41 -24.56 16.33 -14.57
N LEU A 42 -23.39 16.51 -15.17
CA LEU A 42 -22.12 15.94 -14.73
C LEU A 42 -21.35 16.95 -13.87
N ASN A 43 -20.77 16.52 -12.75
CA ASN A 43 -19.93 17.37 -11.92
C ASN A 43 -18.59 17.66 -12.61
N VAL A 44 -18.14 18.91 -12.53
CA VAL A 44 -16.76 19.32 -12.80
C VAL A 44 -16.05 19.48 -11.48
N ARG A 45 -14.88 18.86 -11.33
CA ARG A 45 -14.13 18.79 -10.08
C ARG A 45 -12.78 19.48 -10.17
N ALA A 46 -12.29 19.96 -9.02
CA ALA A 46 -10.98 20.58 -8.90
C ALA A 46 -9.82 19.59 -9.17
N GLU A 47 -10.01 18.32 -8.84
CA GLU A 47 -9.04 17.24 -8.99
C GLU A 47 -9.72 15.99 -9.59
N PRO A 48 -8.96 15.07 -10.22
CA PRO A 48 -9.49 13.85 -10.83
C PRO A 48 -9.81 12.76 -9.77
N ALA A 49 -10.73 13.06 -8.86
CA ALA A 49 -11.18 12.14 -7.80
C ALA A 49 -12.67 12.30 -7.49
N ASP A 50 -13.34 11.23 -7.09
CA ASP A 50 -14.80 11.21 -6.85
C ASP A 50 -15.25 12.00 -5.61
N ASP A 51 -14.34 12.29 -4.69
CA ASP A 51 -14.55 13.09 -3.49
C ASP A 51 -14.00 14.52 -3.61
N ALA A 52 -13.30 14.85 -4.70
CA ALA A 52 -12.77 16.19 -4.93
C ALA A 52 -13.86 17.26 -5.00
N GLU A 53 -13.50 18.48 -4.60
CA GLU A 53 -14.38 19.64 -4.59
C GLU A 53 -15.08 19.81 -5.95
N VAL A 54 -16.41 19.92 -5.93
CA VAL A 54 -17.22 20.18 -7.11
C VAL A 54 -17.19 21.68 -7.40
N ILE A 55 -16.42 22.06 -8.41
CA ILE A 55 -16.23 23.46 -8.86
C ILE A 55 -17.26 23.89 -9.91
N GLY A 56 -18.06 22.95 -10.42
CA GLY A 56 -19.03 23.23 -11.46
C GLY A 56 -19.86 22.04 -11.89
N LYS A 57 -20.72 22.26 -12.90
CA LYS A 57 -21.53 21.20 -13.54
C LYS A 57 -21.71 21.48 -15.02
N LEU A 58 -21.65 20.43 -15.84
CA LEU A 58 -22.02 20.44 -17.26
C LEU A 58 -23.39 19.77 -17.44
N GLN A 59 -24.21 20.27 -18.37
CA GLN A 59 -25.54 19.70 -18.62
C GLN A 59 -25.47 18.45 -19.51
N GLY A 60 -26.42 17.53 -19.34
CA GLY A 60 -26.62 16.41 -20.25
C GLY A 60 -26.80 16.87 -21.71
N GLY A 61 -26.09 16.23 -22.64
CA GLY A 61 -26.07 16.59 -24.06
C GLY A 61 -25.17 17.79 -24.40
N GLN A 62 -24.51 18.41 -23.42
CA GLN A 62 -23.55 19.48 -23.68
C GLN A 62 -22.29 18.91 -24.33
N ALA A 63 -21.78 19.59 -25.37
CA ALA A 63 -20.46 19.29 -25.93
C ALA A 63 -19.36 19.84 -25.01
N VAL A 64 -18.26 19.09 -24.87
CA VAL A 64 -17.11 19.47 -24.05
C VAL A 64 -15.81 19.22 -24.80
N GLU A 65 -14.90 20.18 -24.72
CA GLU A 65 -13.54 20.07 -25.23
C GLU A 65 -12.63 19.47 -24.16
N ILE A 66 -11.99 18.35 -24.48
CA ILE A 66 -11.14 17.61 -23.55
C ILE A 66 -9.68 17.87 -23.94
N LYS A 67 -8.96 18.55 -23.05
CA LYS A 67 -7.57 18.93 -23.25
C LYS A 67 -6.61 17.77 -23.05
N LYS A 68 -6.95 16.85 -22.13
CA LYS A 68 -6.16 15.67 -21.81
C LYS A 68 -7.05 14.61 -21.15
N VAL A 69 -6.90 13.36 -21.54
CA VAL A 69 -7.52 12.22 -20.84
C VAL A 69 -6.47 11.55 -19.96
N SER A 70 -6.84 11.19 -18.74
CA SER A 70 -6.03 10.42 -17.80
C SER A 70 -6.94 9.42 -17.09
N HIS A 71 -6.90 8.16 -17.51
CA HIS A 71 -7.85 7.12 -17.10
C HIS A 71 -9.31 7.61 -17.21
N ASP A 72 -10.08 7.53 -16.11
CA ASP A 72 -11.49 7.90 -16.05
C ASP A 72 -11.73 9.41 -16.00
N TRP A 73 -10.71 10.26 -16.14
CA TRP A 73 -10.86 11.71 -16.03
C TRP A 73 -10.40 12.46 -17.28
N GLY A 74 -11.29 13.31 -17.78
CA GLY A 74 -11.02 14.30 -18.81
C GLY A 74 -10.71 15.65 -18.17
N LYS A 75 -9.52 16.20 -18.44
CA LYS A 75 -9.15 17.57 -18.10
C LYS A 75 -9.78 18.53 -19.11
N ILE A 76 -10.48 19.55 -18.63
CA ILE A 76 -11.20 20.53 -19.43
C ILE A 76 -10.83 21.97 -19.02
N ASP A 77 -11.13 22.93 -19.90
CA ASP A 77 -11.29 24.32 -19.48
C ASP A 77 -12.71 24.55 -18.99
N TYR A 78 -12.87 24.95 -17.74
CA TYR A 78 -14.17 25.30 -17.19
C TYR A 78 -14.18 26.79 -16.85
N TYR A 79 -14.63 27.64 -17.77
CA TYR A 79 -14.65 29.11 -17.60
C TYR A 79 -13.29 29.73 -17.24
N GLY A 80 -12.19 29.24 -17.84
CA GLY A 80 -10.83 29.76 -17.61
C GLY A 80 -10.13 29.20 -16.37
N GLN A 81 -10.76 28.28 -15.64
CA GLN A 81 -10.10 27.44 -14.64
C GLN A 81 -10.00 25.99 -15.13
N GLU A 82 -8.97 25.29 -14.67
CA GLU A 82 -8.81 23.87 -14.94
C GLU A 82 -9.84 23.06 -14.14
N GLY A 83 -10.44 22.06 -14.78
CA GLY A 83 -11.40 21.17 -14.12
C GLY A 83 -11.36 19.77 -14.71
N TYR A 84 -11.89 18.81 -13.95
CA TYR A 84 -11.88 17.40 -14.27
C TYR A 84 -13.30 16.85 -14.33
N ILE A 85 -13.60 16.06 -15.37
CA ILE A 85 -14.89 15.39 -15.56
C ILE A 85 -14.68 13.90 -15.74
N SER A 86 -15.62 13.08 -15.26
CA SER A 86 -15.50 11.63 -15.41
C SER A 86 -15.86 11.20 -16.83
N MET A 87 -14.94 10.47 -17.47
CA MET A 87 -14.99 10.00 -18.86
C MET A 87 -16.04 8.91 -19.08
N VAL A 88 -16.46 8.20 -18.02
CA VAL A 88 -17.57 7.23 -18.10
C VAL A 88 -18.89 7.89 -18.50
N PHE A 89 -19.00 9.20 -18.32
CA PHE A 89 -20.17 10.02 -18.66
C PHE A 89 -19.94 10.87 -19.91
N VAL A 90 -18.97 10.52 -20.75
CA VAL A 90 -18.65 11.24 -21.99
C VAL A 90 -18.67 10.28 -23.17
N SER A 91 -19.45 10.60 -24.19
CA SER A 91 -19.59 9.80 -25.42
C SER A 91 -19.15 10.58 -26.66
N GLY A 92 -18.95 9.87 -27.77
CA GLY A 92 -18.64 10.50 -29.07
C GLY A 92 -17.18 10.89 -29.28
N ILE A 93 -16.27 10.45 -28.41
CA ILE A 93 -14.83 10.55 -28.62
C ILE A 93 -14.43 9.43 -29.60
N PRO A 94 -13.81 9.74 -30.76
CA PRO A 94 -13.30 8.72 -31.66
C PRO A 94 -12.26 7.85 -30.92
N ASP A 95 -12.40 6.52 -31.02
CA ASP A 95 -11.38 5.56 -30.58
C ASP A 95 -10.17 5.69 -31.50
N THR A 96 -9.36 6.72 -31.26
CA THR A 96 -8.03 6.83 -31.84
C THR A 96 -7.07 6.25 -30.83
N GLY A 97 -6.79 4.95 -30.99
CA GLY A 97 -5.61 4.31 -30.41
C GLY A 97 -4.44 5.29 -30.48
N ALA A 98 -3.89 5.58 -29.31
CA ALA A 98 -2.87 6.60 -29.13
C ALA A 98 -1.78 6.43 -30.19
N ALA A 99 -1.61 7.44 -31.02
CA ALA A 99 -0.57 7.48 -32.03
C ALA A 99 0.78 7.26 -31.34
N GLU A 100 1.49 6.24 -31.81
CA GLU A 100 2.88 5.94 -31.48
C GLU A 100 3.73 7.20 -31.69
N ALA A 101 4.13 7.85 -30.60
CA ALA A 101 5.29 8.70 -30.59
C ALA A 101 6.51 7.79 -30.41
N ASP A 102 7.53 7.96 -31.25
CA ASP A 102 8.84 7.31 -31.14
C ASP A 102 9.37 7.43 -29.71
N VAL A 103 9.18 6.38 -28.89
CA VAL A 103 9.87 6.21 -27.61
C VAL A 103 11.01 5.25 -27.88
N GLU A 104 12.24 5.72 -27.66
CA GLU A 104 13.40 4.84 -27.59
C GLU A 104 13.08 3.66 -26.66
N GLN A 105 13.09 2.48 -27.25
CA GLN A 105 12.88 1.20 -26.60
C GLN A 105 13.98 1.00 -25.54
N ILE A 106 13.71 1.40 -24.31
CA ILE A 106 14.50 0.95 -23.16
C ILE A 106 14.07 -0.51 -22.95
N ALA A 107 15.00 -1.43 -23.16
CA ALA A 107 14.76 -2.87 -23.06
C ALA A 107 14.07 -3.23 -21.74
N GLN A 108 12.94 -3.94 -21.86
CA GLN A 108 12.21 -4.57 -20.77
C GLN A 108 13.17 -5.47 -19.97
N PRO A 109 13.36 -5.27 -18.66
CA PRO A 109 14.15 -6.21 -17.86
C PRO A 109 13.42 -7.56 -17.85
N ALA A 110 14.17 -8.63 -18.10
CA ALA A 110 13.65 -9.96 -18.46
C ALA A 110 13.08 -10.80 -17.30
N ASP A 111 12.84 -10.22 -16.12
CA ASP A 111 12.28 -10.92 -14.95
C ASP A 111 11.32 -9.99 -14.19
N THR A 112 10.13 -9.75 -14.74
CA THR A 112 9.05 -9.07 -14.02
C THR A 112 7.97 -10.09 -13.65
N THR A 113 7.49 -10.05 -12.41
CA THR A 113 6.37 -10.89 -11.95
C THR A 113 5.05 -10.14 -12.16
N GLU A 114 4.04 -10.79 -12.73
CA GLU A 114 2.71 -10.18 -12.87
C GLU A 114 1.98 -10.19 -11.52
N GLY A 115 1.43 -9.03 -11.14
CA GLY A 115 0.60 -8.83 -9.96
C GLY A 115 -0.78 -8.28 -10.31
N TYR A 116 -1.77 -8.55 -9.47
CA TYR A 116 -3.14 -8.09 -9.59
C TYR A 116 -3.58 -7.39 -8.32
N VAL A 117 -4.11 -6.19 -8.46
CA VAL A 117 -4.54 -5.34 -7.35
C VAL A 117 -5.81 -5.89 -6.68
N GLN A 118 -5.86 -5.88 -5.36
CA GLN A 118 -6.99 -6.30 -4.52
C GLN A 118 -7.36 -5.17 -3.55
N VAL A 119 -8.32 -4.33 -3.94
CA VAL A 119 -8.80 -3.19 -3.12
C VAL A 119 -10.29 -3.00 -3.28
N ALA A 120 -10.96 -2.39 -2.30
CA ALA A 120 -12.38 -2.07 -2.42
C ALA A 120 -12.64 -0.82 -3.29
N THR A 121 -11.67 0.09 -3.37
CA THR A 121 -11.78 1.36 -4.09
C THR A 121 -10.57 1.59 -4.99
N SER A 122 -9.51 2.19 -4.48
CA SER A 122 -8.27 2.45 -5.20
C SER A 122 -7.04 2.25 -4.33
N LEU A 123 -5.90 2.04 -4.99
CA LEU A 123 -4.59 1.87 -4.40
C LEU A 123 -3.65 2.96 -4.93
N ASN A 124 -3.15 3.81 -4.04
CA ASN A 124 -2.18 4.82 -4.40
C ASN A 124 -0.82 4.20 -4.72
N VAL A 125 -0.29 4.50 -5.91
CA VAL A 125 1.09 4.22 -6.29
C VAL A 125 1.95 5.40 -5.86
N ARG A 126 3.02 5.14 -5.12
CA ARG A 126 3.83 6.18 -4.47
C ARG A 126 5.21 6.29 -5.07
N SER A 127 5.81 7.49 -4.98
CA SER A 127 7.15 7.76 -5.53
C SER A 127 8.27 6.99 -4.81
N THR A 128 8.08 6.68 -3.52
CA THR A 128 8.95 5.85 -2.68
C THR A 128 8.09 4.88 -1.85
N PRO A 129 8.67 3.79 -1.27
CA PRO A 129 7.93 2.82 -0.46
C PRO A 129 7.56 3.36 0.94
N ASP A 130 6.80 4.44 0.98
CA ASP A 130 6.41 5.18 2.18
C ASP A 130 4.99 5.73 2.04
N MET A 131 4.13 5.55 3.05
CA MET A 131 2.72 5.98 3.02
C MET A 131 2.50 7.49 3.05
N SER A 132 3.54 8.27 3.31
CA SER A 132 3.53 9.74 3.26
C SER A 132 4.11 10.28 1.95
N ALA A 133 4.70 9.43 1.12
CA ALA A 133 5.28 9.83 -0.16
C ALA A 133 4.22 10.26 -1.17
N ASP A 134 4.65 11.13 -2.09
CA ASP A 134 3.82 11.65 -3.17
C ASP A 134 3.18 10.50 -3.97
N VAL A 135 1.89 10.66 -4.26
CA VAL A 135 1.14 9.74 -5.12
C VAL A 135 1.47 10.07 -6.57
N VAL A 136 1.97 9.09 -7.32
CA VAL A 136 2.39 9.23 -8.72
C VAL A 136 1.47 8.54 -9.70
N ASP A 137 0.65 7.59 -9.23
CA ASP A 137 -0.40 6.91 -9.98
C ASP A 137 -1.45 6.32 -9.02
N SER A 138 -2.57 5.82 -9.53
CA SER A 138 -3.62 5.15 -8.76
C SER A 138 -4.10 3.91 -9.50
N LEU A 139 -4.22 2.79 -8.80
CA LEU A 139 -4.70 1.51 -9.32
C LEU A 139 -6.07 1.15 -8.74
N TYR A 140 -6.78 0.27 -9.41
CA TYR A 140 -8.09 -0.23 -9.05
C TYR A 140 -8.09 -1.75 -8.92
N ASN A 141 -9.17 -2.28 -8.33
CA ASN A 141 -9.30 -3.71 -8.13
C ASN A 141 -9.21 -4.49 -9.45
N GLY A 142 -8.30 -5.46 -9.49
CA GLY A 142 -8.05 -6.31 -10.65
C GLY A 142 -7.02 -5.75 -11.64
N ASP A 143 -6.54 -4.52 -11.45
CA ASP A 143 -5.49 -3.96 -12.31
C ASP A 143 -4.25 -4.84 -12.30
N ALA A 144 -3.71 -5.09 -13.49
CA ALA A 144 -2.49 -5.85 -13.67
C ALA A 144 -1.28 -4.91 -13.61
N VAL A 145 -0.25 -5.32 -12.88
CA VAL A 145 0.99 -4.56 -12.74
C VAL A 145 2.21 -5.45 -12.97
N SER A 146 3.27 -4.86 -13.52
CA SER A 146 4.56 -5.51 -13.65
C SER A 146 5.36 -5.28 -12.37
N ILE A 147 5.49 -6.29 -11.51
CA ILE A 147 6.33 -6.20 -10.31
C ILE A 147 7.80 -6.33 -10.75
N LEU A 148 8.56 -5.27 -10.52
CA LEU A 148 9.97 -5.16 -10.86
C LEU A 148 10.87 -5.64 -9.71
N SER A 149 10.46 -5.39 -8.46
CA SER A 149 11.12 -5.90 -7.26
C SER A 149 10.17 -5.84 -6.07
N ILE A 150 10.44 -6.65 -5.04
CA ILE A 150 9.72 -6.63 -3.77
C ILE A 150 10.73 -6.43 -2.65
N GLU A 151 10.53 -5.39 -1.84
CA GLU A 151 11.35 -5.11 -0.67
C GLU A 151 10.44 -4.61 0.46
N ASN A 152 10.56 -5.18 1.66
CA ASN A 152 9.90 -4.68 2.86
C ASN A 152 8.37 -4.48 2.74
N ASN A 153 7.68 -5.44 2.11
CA ASN A 153 6.25 -5.42 1.79
C ASN A 153 5.80 -4.38 0.75
N TRP A 154 6.74 -3.73 0.07
CA TRP A 154 6.44 -2.87 -1.06
C TRP A 154 6.85 -3.55 -2.36
N ALA A 155 5.92 -3.59 -3.31
CA ALA A 155 6.26 -3.88 -4.69
C ALA A 155 6.66 -2.59 -5.38
N ARG A 156 7.87 -2.56 -5.93
CA ARG A 156 8.22 -1.60 -6.98
C ARG A 156 7.60 -2.11 -8.25
N ILE A 157 6.61 -1.40 -8.74
CA ILE A 157 5.81 -1.80 -9.90
C ILE A 157 6.06 -0.87 -11.08
N GLU A 158 5.76 -1.38 -12.26
CA GLU A 158 5.48 -0.59 -13.45
C GLU A 158 4.02 -0.81 -13.85
N HIS A 159 3.33 0.29 -14.13
CA HIS A 159 1.97 0.33 -14.63
C HIS A 159 1.84 1.46 -15.65
N ASN A 160 1.49 1.14 -16.90
CA ASN A 160 1.30 2.11 -17.99
C ASN A 160 2.48 3.09 -18.19
N GLY A 161 3.71 2.62 -18.03
CA GLY A 161 4.95 3.37 -18.14
C GLY A 161 5.35 4.16 -16.89
N ILE A 162 4.54 4.12 -15.82
CA ILE A 162 4.82 4.77 -14.55
C ILE A 162 5.46 3.76 -13.60
N ILE A 163 6.60 4.13 -13.02
CA ILE A 163 7.25 3.35 -11.98
C ILE A 163 6.97 3.98 -10.62
N GLY A 164 6.48 3.17 -9.69
CA GLY A 164 6.30 3.57 -8.31
C GLY A 164 6.17 2.37 -7.39
N TYR A 165 5.69 2.62 -6.17
CA TYR A 165 5.65 1.64 -5.10
C TYR A 165 4.23 1.48 -4.59
N VAL A 166 3.80 0.23 -4.40
CA VAL A 166 2.51 -0.13 -3.80
C VAL A 166 2.72 -1.18 -2.70
N SER A 167 1.84 -1.21 -1.70
CA SER A 167 1.90 -2.27 -0.68
C SER A 167 1.50 -3.61 -1.29
N MET A 168 2.26 -4.65 -0.97
CA MET A 168 1.97 -6.04 -1.31
C MET A 168 0.68 -6.55 -0.66
N ASP A 169 0.18 -5.90 0.39
CA ASP A 169 -1.11 -6.26 1.03
C ASP A 169 -2.28 -6.19 0.04
N TYR A 170 -2.11 -5.36 -1.00
CA TYR A 170 -3.11 -5.12 -2.03
C TYR A 170 -2.69 -5.72 -3.37
N ILE A 171 -1.63 -6.51 -3.45
CA ILE A 171 -1.17 -7.12 -4.71
C ILE A 171 -1.10 -8.63 -4.56
N THR A 172 -1.86 -9.34 -5.39
CA THR A 172 -1.76 -10.79 -5.54
C THR A 172 -1.02 -11.14 -6.82
N THR A 173 0.05 -11.91 -6.76
CA THR A 173 0.71 -12.48 -7.94
C THR A 173 0.04 -13.79 -8.36
N THR A 174 0.23 -14.20 -9.62
CA THR A 174 -0.21 -15.52 -10.10
C THR A 174 0.41 -16.68 -9.27
N GLU A 175 1.64 -16.50 -8.79
CA GLU A 175 2.27 -17.43 -7.84
C GLU A 175 1.63 -17.38 -6.44
N SER A 176 1.23 -16.19 -5.96
CA SER A 176 0.49 -16.04 -4.70
C SER A 176 -0.87 -16.74 -4.77
N GLN A 177 -1.61 -16.65 -5.88
CA GLN A 177 -2.88 -17.37 -6.09
C GLN A 177 -2.70 -18.90 -6.07
N ALA A 178 -1.60 -19.41 -6.63
CA ALA A 178 -1.24 -20.83 -6.55
C ALA A 178 -0.81 -21.26 -5.14
N SER A 179 -0.12 -20.39 -4.39
CA SER A 179 0.30 -20.64 -3.01
C SER A 179 -0.80 -20.40 -1.97
N TYR A 180 -1.80 -19.54 -2.20
CA TYR A 180 -3.03 -19.41 -1.39
C TYR A 180 -3.87 -20.68 -1.44
N SER A 181 -3.91 -21.34 -2.60
CA SER A 181 -4.53 -22.66 -2.73
C SER A 181 -3.81 -23.75 -1.91
N LEU A 182 -2.53 -23.54 -1.60
CA LEU A 182 -1.63 -24.46 -0.91
C LEU A 182 -1.18 -23.99 0.50
N SER A 183 -1.67 -22.84 0.99
CA SER A 183 -1.17 -22.29 2.28
C SER A 183 -1.42 -23.31 3.37
N PRO A 184 -0.41 -23.63 4.20
CA PRO A 184 -0.57 -24.58 5.29
C PRO A 184 -1.56 -24.09 6.37
N LEU A 185 -1.91 -22.80 6.35
CA LEU A 185 -2.85 -22.17 7.27
C LEU A 185 -4.31 -22.28 6.80
N LYS A 186 -4.56 -22.69 5.56
CA LYS A 186 -5.91 -22.79 5.02
C LYS A 186 -6.80 -23.71 5.86
N GLY A 187 -7.93 -23.17 6.33
CA GLY A 187 -8.89 -23.86 7.19
C GLY A 187 -8.44 -24.06 8.64
N LYS A 188 -7.26 -23.58 9.03
CA LYS A 188 -6.83 -23.57 10.43
C LYS A 188 -7.57 -22.46 11.18
N THR A 189 -8.11 -22.78 12.35
CA THR A 189 -8.57 -21.75 13.29
C THR A 189 -7.38 -21.21 14.06
N ILE A 190 -7.16 -19.90 14.05
CA ILE A 190 -6.06 -19.22 14.74
C ILE A 190 -6.66 -18.14 15.64
N VAL A 191 -6.28 -18.13 16.91
CA VAL A 191 -6.67 -17.04 17.82
C VAL A 191 -5.55 -16.02 17.89
N ILE A 192 -5.87 -14.77 17.57
CA ILE A 192 -4.97 -13.62 17.75
C ILE A 192 -5.44 -12.83 18.96
N ASP A 193 -4.54 -12.65 19.91
CA ASP A 193 -4.79 -11.93 21.15
C ASP A 193 -4.06 -10.59 21.15
N ALA A 194 -4.82 -9.50 20.96
CA ALA A 194 -4.31 -8.16 21.13
C ALA A 194 -4.21 -7.83 22.63
N GLY A 195 -2.99 -7.74 23.18
CA GLY A 195 -2.74 -7.48 24.60
C GLY A 195 -3.52 -6.28 25.16
N HIS A 196 -3.87 -6.30 26.45
CA HIS A 196 -4.52 -5.17 27.15
C HIS A 196 -5.89 -4.75 26.57
N GLY A 197 -6.25 -3.47 26.63
CA GLY A 197 -7.49 -2.91 26.08
C GLY A 197 -8.39 -2.27 27.14
N GLY A 198 -9.18 -1.28 26.72
CA GLY A 198 -10.10 -0.53 27.57
C GLY A 198 -9.38 0.09 28.77
N LYS A 199 -9.73 -0.37 29.97
CA LYS A 199 -9.19 0.12 31.25
C LYS A 199 -7.73 -0.24 31.49
N ASP A 200 -7.20 -1.22 30.77
CA ASP A 200 -5.80 -1.63 30.84
C ASP A 200 -5.07 -1.03 29.63
N SER A 201 -4.19 -0.07 29.87
CA SER A 201 -3.41 0.58 28.82
C SER A 201 -2.25 -0.27 28.31
N GLY A 202 -1.83 -1.27 29.08
CA GLY A 202 -0.49 -1.82 28.99
C GLY A 202 0.57 -0.78 29.34
N ALA A 203 1.78 -1.02 28.86
CA ALA A 203 2.89 -0.09 28.98
C ALA A 203 2.59 1.25 28.27
N ILE A 204 3.21 2.32 28.77
CA ILE A 204 3.00 3.68 28.30
C ILE A 204 4.32 4.16 27.68
N GLY A 205 4.29 4.44 26.38
CA GLY A 205 5.40 5.05 25.66
C GLY A 205 5.26 6.56 25.53
N ASP A 206 6.27 7.18 24.91
CA ASP A 206 6.29 8.63 24.66
C ASP A 206 5.16 9.10 23.71
N TYR A 207 4.72 8.22 22.81
CA TYR A 207 3.77 8.56 21.74
C TYR A 207 2.39 7.91 21.90
N PHE A 208 2.32 6.71 22.50
CA PHE A 208 1.12 5.88 22.51
C PHE A 208 1.09 4.93 23.70
N TYR A 209 -0.10 4.37 23.94
CA TYR A 209 -0.30 3.23 24.82
C TYR A 209 -0.06 1.93 24.06
N GLU A 210 0.53 0.94 24.72
CA GLU A 210 0.74 -0.39 24.16
C GLU A 210 -0.54 -0.95 23.53
N LYS A 211 -1.67 -0.87 24.25
CA LYS A 211 -2.96 -1.40 23.80
C LYS A 211 -3.39 -0.94 22.39
N SER A 212 -2.98 0.25 21.97
CA SER A 212 -3.35 0.83 20.68
C SER A 212 -2.52 0.23 19.55
N VAL A 213 -1.20 0.11 19.76
CA VAL A 213 -0.28 -0.42 18.75
C VAL A 213 -0.47 -1.92 18.58
N VAL A 214 -0.62 -2.67 19.67
CA VAL A 214 -0.83 -4.12 19.59
C VAL A 214 -2.18 -4.47 18.94
N LEU A 215 -3.22 -3.63 19.11
CA LEU A 215 -4.49 -3.81 18.38
C LEU A 215 -4.28 -3.63 16.88
N SER A 216 -3.56 -2.59 16.47
CA SER A 216 -3.30 -2.32 15.06
C SER A 216 -2.52 -3.47 14.39
N ILE A 217 -1.43 -3.93 15.02
CA ILE A 217 -0.65 -5.08 14.54
C ILE A 217 -1.52 -6.35 14.47
N ALA A 218 -2.37 -6.57 15.49
CA ALA A 218 -3.25 -7.74 15.53
C ALA A 218 -4.29 -7.74 14.40
N LEU A 219 -4.88 -6.58 14.06
CA LEU A 219 -5.83 -6.46 12.94
C LEU A 219 -5.15 -6.66 11.58
N LYS A 220 -3.90 -6.20 11.43
CA LYS A 220 -3.09 -6.46 10.23
C LYS A 220 -2.78 -7.95 10.09
N ALA A 221 -2.37 -8.60 11.18
CA ALA A 221 -2.14 -10.05 11.21
C ALA A 221 -3.43 -10.83 10.89
N GLN A 222 -4.58 -10.40 11.41
CA GLN A 222 -5.88 -10.97 11.06
C GLN A 222 -6.12 -10.94 9.55
N ALA A 223 -6.03 -9.76 8.92
CA ALA A 223 -6.28 -9.60 7.50
C ALA A 223 -5.36 -10.50 6.65
N GLN A 224 -4.07 -10.54 6.98
CA GLN A 224 -3.11 -11.39 6.29
C GLN A 224 -3.43 -12.90 6.46
N LEU A 225 -3.83 -13.34 7.65
CA LEU A 225 -4.20 -14.74 7.91
C LEU A 225 -5.50 -15.15 7.21
N GLU A 226 -6.51 -14.27 7.19
CA GLU A 226 -7.76 -14.50 6.47
C GLU A 226 -7.53 -14.58 4.96
N ASN A 227 -6.62 -13.76 4.42
CA ASN A 227 -6.19 -13.85 3.02
C ASN A 227 -5.49 -15.18 2.69
N LEU A 228 -4.81 -15.79 3.68
CA LEU A 228 -4.23 -17.14 3.58
C LEU A 228 -5.28 -18.26 3.79
N GLY A 229 -6.55 -17.90 4.00
CA GLY A 229 -7.66 -18.83 4.17
C GLY A 229 -7.77 -19.43 5.58
N ALA A 230 -7.09 -18.86 6.58
CA ALA A 230 -7.30 -19.23 7.97
C ALA A 230 -8.62 -18.65 8.51
N ASN A 231 -9.20 -19.32 9.51
CA ASN A 231 -10.31 -18.76 10.29
C ASN A 231 -9.71 -18.03 11.50
N VAL A 232 -9.77 -16.70 11.52
CA VAL A 232 -9.18 -15.93 12.62
C VAL A 232 -10.25 -15.60 13.67
N ILE A 233 -9.89 -15.76 14.95
CA ILE A 233 -10.70 -15.30 16.07
C ILE A 233 -9.87 -14.29 16.85
N MET A 234 -10.34 -13.05 16.89
CA MET A 234 -9.74 -11.99 17.70
C MET A 234 -10.23 -12.10 19.15
N THR A 235 -9.34 -11.96 20.13
CA THR A 235 -9.80 -11.79 21.52
C THR A 235 -10.51 -10.45 21.72
N ARG A 236 -10.04 -9.42 21.00
CA ARG A 236 -10.69 -8.11 20.81
C ARG A 236 -10.30 -7.53 19.45
N ASP A 237 -11.24 -6.87 18.79
CA ASP A 237 -11.08 -6.11 17.55
C ASP A 237 -11.30 -4.59 17.74
N ASP A 238 -11.56 -4.17 18.99
CA ASP A 238 -11.68 -2.78 19.41
C ASP A 238 -10.93 -2.52 20.75
N ASP A 239 -11.09 -1.31 21.31
CA ASP A 239 -10.50 -0.92 22.60
C ASP A 239 -11.29 -1.46 23.82
N THR A 240 -11.65 -2.75 23.80
CA THR A 240 -12.31 -3.43 24.92
C THR A 240 -11.32 -4.17 25.80
N PHE A 241 -11.53 -4.10 27.12
CA PHE A 241 -10.78 -4.92 28.07
C PHE A 241 -11.27 -6.38 28.07
N VAL A 242 -10.37 -7.32 27.81
CA VAL A 242 -10.62 -8.77 27.94
C VAL A 242 -9.74 -9.36 29.02
N ALA A 243 -10.33 -10.10 29.97
CA ALA A 243 -9.58 -10.71 31.06
C ALA A 243 -8.69 -11.87 30.56
N LEU A 244 -7.53 -12.08 31.20
CA LEU A 244 -6.53 -13.09 30.78
C LEU A 244 -7.13 -14.49 30.61
N GLU A 245 -7.94 -14.93 31.58
CA GLU A 245 -8.61 -16.25 31.51
C GLU A 245 -9.62 -16.34 30.36
N THR A 246 -10.29 -15.24 30.03
CA THR A 246 -11.23 -15.20 28.91
C THR A 246 -10.49 -15.35 27.58
N ARG A 247 -9.31 -14.75 27.42
CA ARG A 247 -8.49 -14.85 26.21
C ARG A 247 -8.12 -16.31 25.91
N ALA A 248 -7.60 -17.02 26.91
CA ALA A 248 -7.28 -18.44 26.80
C ALA A 248 -8.54 -19.30 26.57
N ALA A 249 -9.64 -18.99 27.27
CA ALA A 249 -10.90 -19.70 27.11
C ALA A 249 -11.50 -19.58 25.70
N MET A 250 -11.34 -18.44 25.03
CA MET A 250 -11.76 -18.26 23.63
C MET A 250 -11.01 -19.24 22.70
N SER A 251 -9.69 -19.37 22.86
CA SER A 251 -8.88 -20.33 22.11
C SER A 251 -9.33 -21.77 22.35
N ASN A 252 -9.51 -22.13 23.62
CA ASN A 252 -9.92 -23.47 24.02
C ASN A 252 -11.32 -23.83 23.51
N ALA A 253 -12.28 -22.89 23.59
CA ALA A 253 -13.65 -23.10 23.12
C ALA A 253 -13.71 -23.26 21.59
N ALA A 254 -12.84 -22.57 20.86
CA ALA A 254 -12.74 -22.66 19.41
C ALA A 254 -12.00 -23.92 18.93
N ASN A 255 -11.38 -24.70 19.83
CA ASN A 255 -10.41 -25.75 19.48
C ASN A 255 -9.37 -25.22 18.49
N ALA A 256 -8.83 -24.03 18.77
CA ALA A 256 -7.91 -23.38 17.86
C ALA A 256 -6.66 -24.22 17.61
N SER A 257 -6.09 -24.07 16.42
CA SER A 257 -4.87 -24.75 16.01
C SER A 257 -3.65 -24.14 16.68
N MET A 258 -3.74 -22.85 17.07
CA MET A 258 -2.72 -22.09 17.78
C MET A 258 -3.31 -20.79 18.35
N PHE A 259 -2.60 -20.24 19.33
CA PHE A 259 -2.88 -18.96 19.99
C PHE A 259 -1.65 -18.06 19.93
N VAL A 260 -1.83 -16.80 19.52
CA VAL A 260 -0.75 -15.83 19.38
C VAL A 260 -1.13 -14.54 20.09
N SER A 261 -0.45 -14.23 21.19
CA SER A 261 -0.59 -12.97 21.92
C SER A 261 0.43 -11.95 21.42
N ILE A 262 0.00 -10.70 21.22
CA ILE A 262 0.85 -9.63 20.70
C ILE A 262 0.96 -8.53 21.77
N HIS A 263 2.19 -8.17 22.12
CA HIS A 263 2.55 -7.24 23.19
C HIS A 263 3.72 -6.33 22.79
N LEU A 264 3.96 -5.29 23.59
CA LEU A 264 5.18 -4.50 23.56
C LEU A 264 5.86 -4.53 24.93
N ASN A 265 7.17 -4.74 24.94
CA ASN A 265 7.91 -4.84 26.18
C ASN A 265 8.20 -3.44 26.75
N ALA A 266 8.52 -3.36 28.04
CA ALA A 266 8.91 -2.15 28.72
C ALA A 266 9.94 -2.45 29.81
N THR A 267 10.94 -1.58 29.93
CA THR A 267 11.95 -1.65 30.99
C THR A 267 12.44 -0.28 31.41
N SER A 268 13.04 -0.17 32.59
CA SER A 268 13.69 1.06 33.05
C SER A 268 15.01 1.36 32.33
N GLU A 269 15.58 0.37 31.64
CA GLU A 269 16.81 0.53 30.85
C GLU A 269 16.47 0.89 29.39
N GLU A 270 16.28 2.18 29.12
CA GLU A 270 15.79 2.70 27.82
C GLU A 270 16.63 2.30 26.59
N PHE A 271 17.87 1.84 26.77
CA PHE A 271 18.71 1.35 25.67
C PHE A 271 18.38 -0.07 25.21
N VAL A 272 17.65 -0.84 26.02
CA VAL A 272 17.23 -2.21 25.68
C VAL A 272 16.25 -2.15 24.51
N ASN A 273 16.47 -2.99 23.52
CA ASN A 273 15.66 -3.11 22.32
C ASN A 273 15.66 -4.55 21.80
N GLY A 274 14.79 -4.81 20.82
CA GLY A 274 14.68 -6.08 20.12
C GLY A 274 13.38 -6.82 20.37
N THR A 275 13.18 -7.88 19.59
CA THR A 275 12.01 -8.76 19.66
C THR A 275 12.30 -9.99 20.48
N GLU A 276 11.31 -10.49 21.20
CA GLU A 276 11.35 -11.77 21.92
C GLU A 276 9.99 -12.47 21.91
N VAL A 277 10.01 -13.80 21.86
CA VAL A 277 8.79 -14.61 21.87
C VAL A 277 8.80 -15.56 23.06
N TYR A 278 7.76 -15.46 23.86
CA TYR A 278 7.54 -16.28 25.03
C TYR A 278 6.65 -17.49 24.74
N TYR A 279 6.88 -18.58 25.46
CA TYR A 279 6.06 -19.78 25.47
C TYR A 279 5.92 -20.34 26.90
N TYR A 280 4.87 -21.11 27.15
CA TYR A 280 4.77 -21.90 28.37
C TYR A 280 5.39 -23.30 28.14
N PRO A 281 6.21 -23.84 29.05
CA PRO A 281 6.91 -25.12 28.84
C PRO A 281 5.99 -26.35 29.10
N ASP A 282 4.95 -26.50 28.27
CA ASP A 282 3.99 -27.63 28.30
C ASP A 282 4.28 -28.74 27.29
N GLY A 283 5.28 -28.54 26.41
CA GLY A 283 5.72 -29.51 25.42
C GLY A 283 6.49 -28.85 24.27
N ASP A 284 6.83 -29.65 23.25
CA ASP A 284 7.69 -29.19 22.14
C ASP A 284 6.96 -28.29 21.12
N THR A 285 5.62 -28.32 21.07
CA THR A 285 4.85 -27.60 20.05
C THR A 285 4.90 -26.08 20.24
N SER A 286 4.74 -25.60 21.48
CA SER A 286 4.83 -24.16 21.80
C SER A 286 6.27 -23.66 21.64
N VAL A 287 7.27 -24.50 21.94
CA VAL A 287 8.70 -24.22 21.70
C VAL A 287 8.97 -24.05 20.19
N LYS A 288 8.52 -25.00 19.35
CA LYS A 288 8.66 -24.91 17.89
C LYS A 288 7.98 -23.64 17.35
N LEU A 289 6.76 -23.37 17.79
CA LEU A 289 6.00 -22.19 17.39
C LEU A 289 6.73 -20.90 17.77
N ALA A 290 7.23 -20.79 19.00
CA ALA A 290 7.98 -19.63 19.45
C ALA A 290 9.24 -19.42 18.59
N SER A 291 9.96 -20.50 18.28
CA SER A 291 11.17 -20.43 17.46
C SER A 291 10.89 -19.93 16.04
N THR A 292 9.85 -20.44 15.38
CA THR A 292 9.54 -20.02 14.01
C THR A 292 9.01 -18.59 13.97
N VAL A 293 8.22 -18.16 14.95
CA VAL A 293 7.76 -16.77 15.08
C VAL A 293 8.93 -15.84 15.34
N GLN A 294 9.82 -16.16 16.29
CA GLN A 294 10.97 -15.31 16.62
C GLN A 294 11.91 -15.10 15.42
N GLU A 295 12.26 -16.18 14.70
CA GLU A 295 13.16 -16.12 13.53
C GLU A 295 12.57 -15.22 12.43
N ASN A 296 11.29 -15.39 12.12
CA ASN A 296 10.65 -14.63 11.04
C ASN A 296 10.34 -13.20 11.45
N LEU A 297 9.92 -12.96 12.69
CA LEU A 297 9.66 -11.62 13.21
C LEU A 297 10.92 -10.77 13.24
N SER A 298 12.00 -11.29 13.85
CA SER A 298 13.25 -10.55 13.96
C SER A 298 13.88 -10.27 12.59
N SER A 299 13.85 -11.26 11.68
CA SER A 299 14.32 -11.08 10.31
C SER A 299 13.48 -10.08 9.52
N GLN A 300 12.17 -10.07 9.70
CA GLN A 300 11.26 -9.18 8.96
C GLN A 300 11.38 -7.72 9.42
N LEU A 301 11.66 -7.50 10.71
CA LEU A 301 11.82 -6.17 11.29
C LEU A 301 13.26 -5.65 11.27
N GLY A 302 14.24 -6.50 10.98
CA GLY A 302 15.66 -6.18 11.17
C GLY A 302 16.01 -5.82 12.62
N SER A 303 15.21 -6.29 13.59
CA SER A 303 15.37 -6.00 15.01
C SER A 303 16.47 -6.85 15.63
N VAL A 304 16.97 -6.46 16.81
CA VAL A 304 17.79 -7.37 17.63
C VAL A 304 16.99 -8.61 18.00
N ASP A 305 17.50 -9.79 17.63
CA ASP A 305 16.92 -11.08 18.00
C ASP A 305 17.31 -11.41 19.46
N ARG A 306 16.33 -11.34 20.36
CA ARG A 306 16.51 -11.68 21.78
C ARG A 306 16.14 -13.13 22.11
N GLY A 307 15.77 -13.91 21.09
CA GLY A 307 15.46 -15.32 21.19
C GLY A 307 14.08 -15.63 21.76
N THR A 308 13.92 -16.89 22.19
CA THR A 308 12.70 -17.39 22.81
C THR A 308 12.90 -17.65 24.29
N GLN A 309 11.85 -17.45 25.08
CA GLN A 309 11.92 -17.56 26.54
C GLN A 309 10.73 -18.34 27.10
N ALA A 310 11.00 -19.27 28.01
CA ALA A 310 9.93 -19.90 28.78
C ALA A 310 9.40 -18.91 29.82
N ALA A 311 8.08 -18.73 29.89
CA ALA A 311 7.43 -17.87 30.89
C ALA A 311 6.11 -18.45 31.39
N ASP A 312 5.76 -18.11 32.63
CA ASP A 312 4.55 -18.57 33.30
C ASP A 312 3.37 -17.59 33.14
N PHE A 313 3.17 -17.10 31.92
CA PHE A 313 2.09 -16.16 31.61
C PHE A 313 0.73 -16.87 31.54
N SER A 314 -0.29 -16.27 32.17
CA SER A 314 -1.61 -16.91 32.32
C SER A 314 -2.25 -17.27 30.99
N VAL A 315 -2.14 -16.41 29.98
CA VAL A 315 -2.70 -16.66 28.63
C VAL A 315 -2.02 -17.83 27.92
N LEU A 316 -0.75 -18.11 28.24
CA LEU A 316 0.00 -19.22 27.68
C LEU A 316 -0.31 -20.51 28.44
N ARG A 317 -0.14 -20.49 29.76
CA ARG A 317 -0.35 -21.66 30.65
C ARG A 317 -1.76 -22.25 30.55
N ASN A 318 -2.78 -21.41 30.36
CA ASN A 318 -4.19 -21.84 30.38
C ASN A 318 -4.76 -22.13 28.97
N THR A 319 -3.93 -22.08 27.92
CA THR A 319 -4.32 -22.38 26.54
C THR A 319 -3.91 -23.81 26.18
N ASN A 320 -4.84 -24.59 25.61
CA ASN A 320 -4.64 -26.00 25.28
C ASN A 320 -3.91 -26.22 23.94
N SER A 321 -4.02 -25.27 23.02
CA SER A 321 -3.33 -25.27 21.73
C SER A 321 -1.88 -24.76 21.90
N PRO A 322 -0.97 -25.01 20.93
CA PRO A 322 0.31 -24.32 20.89
C PRO A 322 0.12 -22.81 21.04
N ALA A 323 0.83 -22.19 21.99
CA ALA A 323 0.58 -20.81 22.40
C ALA A 323 1.88 -20.02 22.56
N VAL A 324 1.90 -18.80 22.03
CA VAL A 324 3.04 -17.88 22.14
C VAL A 324 2.59 -16.46 22.48
N LEU A 325 3.50 -15.69 23.09
CA LEU A 325 3.36 -14.26 23.29
C LEU A 325 4.56 -13.56 22.65
N ALA A 326 4.32 -12.75 21.63
CA ALA A 326 5.33 -12.00 20.91
C ALA A 326 5.43 -10.58 21.44
N GLU A 327 6.61 -10.22 21.95
CA GLU A 327 7.00 -8.85 22.25
C GLU A 327 7.64 -8.25 21.00
N ILE A 328 6.95 -7.30 20.37
CA ILE A 328 7.34 -6.76 19.05
C ILE A 328 8.51 -5.77 19.15
N GLY A 329 8.78 -5.25 20.35
CA GLY A 329 9.84 -4.30 20.64
C GLY A 329 9.62 -3.66 22.01
N TYR A 330 10.56 -2.84 22.47
CA TYR A 330 10.46 -2.14 23.74
C TYR A 330 9.87 -0.75 23.54
N ILE A 331 8.65 -0.52 24.04
CA ILE A 331 7.97 0.78 23.95
C ILE A 331 8.72 1.89 24.70
N THR A 332 9.57 1.52 25.67
CA THR A 332 10.44 2.42 26.42
C THR A 332 11.72 2.81 25.69
N ASN A 333 12.04 2.16 24.57
CA ASN A 333 13.16 2.54 23.73
C ASN A 333 12.69 3.56 22.69
N SER A 334 13.25 4.77 22.69
CA SER A 334 12.76 5.87 21.84
C SER A 334 12.87 5.59 20.34
N ALA A 335 13.87 4.83 19.89
CA ALA A 335 14.01 4.46 18.48
C ALA A 335 12.98 3.41 18.07
N GLU A 336 12.77 2.38 18.89
CA GLU A 336 11.71 1.39 18.63
C GLU A 336 10.32 2.02 18.74
N ALA A 337 10.09 2.91 19.71
CA ALA A 337 8.82 3.63 19.85
C ALA A 337 8.51 4.48 18.60
N ALA A 338 9.51 5.13 18.01
CA ALA A 338 9.34 5.86 16.75
C ALA A 338 8.98 4.93 15.59
N ASN A 339 9.61 3.76 15.49
CA ASN A 339 9.27 2.75 14.47
C ASN A 339 7.86 2.19 14.69
N LEU A 340 7.54 1.79 15.91
CA LEU A 340 6.23 1.28 16.34
C LEU A 340 5.09 2.28 16.13
N ALA A 341 5.39 3.58 16.04
CA ALA A 341 4.40 4.61 15.67
C ALA A 341 3.99 4.54 14.19
N THR A 342 4.80 3.91 13.33
CA THR A 342 4.59 3.89 11.89
C THR A 342 3.75 2.68 11.47
N ASP A 343 2.83 2.90 10.54
CA ASP A 343 1.99 1.83 9.98
C ASP A 343 2.82 0.77 9.25
N SER A 344 3.87 1.19 8.54
CA SER A 344 4.80 0.29 7.82
C SER A 344 5.48 -0.71 8.74
N TYR A 345 5.98 -0.27 9.90
CA TYR A 345 6.62 -1.19 10.85
C TYR A 345 5.61 -2.15 11.50
N GLN A 346 4.40 -1.67 11.79
CA GLN A 346 3.32 -2.51 12.31
C GLN A 346 2.88 -3.59 11.30
N GLU A 347 2.83 -3.25 10.01
CA GLU A 347 2.57 -4.20 8.92
C GLU A 347 3.67 -5.26 8.83
N GLN A 348 4.93 -4.84 8.88
CA GLN A 348 6.07 -5.76 8.88
C GLN A 348 6.05 -6.69 10.10
N ALA A 349 5.66 -6.19 11.27
CA ALA A 349 5.54 -7.02 12.47
C ALA A 349 4.45 -8.09 12.29
N ALA A 350 3.29 -7.71 11.77
CA ALA A 350 2.22 -8.64 11.42
C ALA A 350 2.70 -9.70 10.42
N SER A 351 3.36 -9.30 9.32
CA SER A 351 3.91 -10.23 8.33
C SER A 351 4.97 -11.16 8.90
N GLY A 352 5.82 -10.68 9.81
CA GLY A 352 6.81 -11.50 10.50
C GLY A 352 6.16 -12.61 11.34
N ILE A 353 5.10 -12.25 12.08
CA ILE A 353 4.29 -13.22 12.82
C ILE A 353 3.67 -14.25 11.86
N VAL A 354 2.95 -13.80 10.83
CA VAL A 354 2.22 -14.66 9.89
C VAL A 354 3.15 -15.66 9.19
N LYS A 355 4.30 -15.20 8.70
CA LYS A 355 5.34 -16.08 8.12
C LYS A 355 5.85 -17.11 9.11
N GLY A 356 6.03 -16.72 10.37
CA GLY A 356 6.36 -17.63 11.45
C GLY A 356 5.31 -18.73 11.69
N LEU A 357 4.03 -18.39 11.54
CA LEU A 357 2.93 -19.36 11.64
C LEU A 357 2.87 -20.30 10.43
N GLU A 358 3.08 -19.81 9.21
CA GLU A 358 3.18 -20.66 8.02
C GLU A 358 4.35 -21.64 8.15
N LYS A 359 5.51 -21.15 8.62
CA LYS A 359 6.73 -21.95 8.81
C LYS A 359 6.56 -23.06 9.85
N TYR A 360 5.72 -22.86 10.86
CA TYR A 360 5.43 -23.87 11.88
C TYR A 360 4.85 -25.17 11.28
N TYR A 361 4.08 -25.07 10.20
CA TYR A 361 3.41 -26.21 9.55
C TYR A 361 4.20 -26.85 8.41
N GLN A 362 5.38 -26.33 8.09
CA GLN A 362 6.34 -26.94 7.16
C GLN A 362 7.27 -27.91 7.90
#